data_AF-A0A2T2RI81-F1
#
_entry.id   AF-A0A2T2RI81-F1
#
_cell.length_a   1.000
_cell.length_b   1.000
_cell.length_c   1.000
_cell.angle_alpha   90.00
_cell.angle_beta   90.00
_cell.angle_gamma   90.00
#
_symmetry.space_group_name_H-M   'P 1'
#
loop_
_entity.id
_entity.type
_entity.pdbx_description
1 polymer ?
#
loop_
_entity_poly.entity_id
_entity_poly.type
_entity_poly.pdbx_seq_one_letter_code
_entity_poly.pdbx_strand_id
1 'polypeptide(L)'
;MHVLVVPARHIASAHELTDDDADLLAACFRLGRAVAEQEGTAHGYRLTTNVGADGGQAIKHLHFHVLGGRPLGHIDSGNPPAA
;
A
#
# COMPACT_ATOMS: atom_id res chain seq x y z
N MET A 1 -12.22 -6.83 -0.81
CA MET A 1 -11.09 -6.92 0.13
C MET A 1 -10.39 -5.56 0.22
N HIS A 2 -10.20 -5.05 1.44
CA HIS A 2 -9.31 -3.92 1.73
C HIS A 2 -8.66 -4.17 3.09
N VAL A 3 -7.38 -4.51 3.08
CA VAL A 3 -6.58 -4.82 4.28
C VAL A 3 -5.37 -3.89 4.32
N LEU A 4 -4.83 -3.65 5.52
CA LEU A 4 -3.56 -2.93 5.70
C LEU A 4 -2.46 -3.89 6.13
N VAL A 5 -1.30 -3.81 5.47
CA VAL A 5 -0.05 -4.38 5.97
C VAL A 5 0.72 -3.26 6.66
N VAL A 6 1.04 -3.45 7.93
CA VAL A 6 1.68 -2.45 8.78
C VAL A 6 2.91 -3.09 9.43
N PRO A 7 4.11 -2.49 9.32
CA PRO A 7 5.27 -2.98 10.05
C PRO A 7 5.09 -2.73 11.55
N ALA A 8 5.50 -3.70 12.38
CA ALA A 8 5.46 -3.55 13.83
C ALA A 8 6.36 -2.41 14.33
N ARG A 9 7.52 -2.22 13.69
CA ARG A 9 8.35 -1.02 13.92
C ARG A 9 7.62 0.20 13.38
N HIS A 10 7.57 1.26 14.18
CA HIS A 10 7.06 2.56 13.75
C HIS A 10 8.03 3.20 12.75
N ILE A 11 7.49 3.53 11.58
CA ILE A 11 8.10 4.38 10.55
C ILE A 11 6.97 5.32 10.16
N ALA A 12 7.12 6.64 10.24
CA ALA A 12 5.95 7.50 10.15
C ALA A 12 5.38 7.60 8.72
N SER A 13 6.23 7.44 7.72
CA SER A 13 5.89 7.55 6.31
C SER A 13 6.93 6.86 5.43
N ALA A 14 6.60 6.61 4.16
CA ALA A 14 7.60 6.13 3.21
C ALA A 14 8.76 7.13 2.99
N HIS A 15 8.57 8.41 3.32
CA HIS A 15 9.64 9.42 3.32
C HIS A 15 10.80 9.11 4.29
N GLU A 16 10.54 8.32 5.33
CA GLU A 16 11.52 8.00 6.36
C GLU A 16 12.23 6.67 6.08
N LEU A 17 11.89 6.01 4.96
CA LEU A 17 12.56 4.79 4.54
C LEU A 17 13.98 5.10 4.07
N THR A 18 14.87 4.17 4.40
CA THR A 18 16.29 4.15 4.06
C THR A 18 16.64 2.82 3.41
N ASP A 19 17.86 2.69 2.89
CA ASP A 19 18.33 1.43 2.30
C ASP A 19 18.34 0.27 3.31
N ASP A 20 18.48 0.56 4.61
CA ASP A 20 18.41 -0.42 5.69
C ASP A 20 17.00 -1.03 5.87
N ASP A 21 15.96 -0.42 5.30
CA ASP A 21 14.58 -0.88 5.38
C ASP A 21 14.19 -1.86 4.25
N ALA A 22 15.11 -2.20 3.35
CA ALA A 22 14.83 -3.03 2.18
C ALA A 22 14.19 -4.39 2.54
N ASP A 23 14.71 -5.07 3.55
CA ASP A 23 14.18 -6.36 4.01
C ASP A 23 12.79 -6.24 4.62
N LEU A 24 12.52 -5.13 5.32
CA LEU A 24 11.21 -4.84 5.88
C LEU A 24 10.18 -4.64 4.76
N LEU A 25 10.52 -3.86 3.74
CA LEU A 25 9.66 -3.63 2.58
C LEU A 25 9.39 -4.92 1.83
N ALA A 26 10.42 -5.74 1.61
CA ALA A 26 10.26 -7.05 1.00
C ALA A 26 9.31 -7.95 1.81
N ALA A 27 9.42 -7.93 3.15
CA ALA A 27 8.51 -8.66 4.03
C ALA A 27 7.07 -8.15 3.94
N CYS A 28 6.85 -6.83 3.93
CA CYS A 28 5.52 -6.23 3.76
C CYS A 28 4.87 -6.63 2.43
N PHE A 29 5.61 -6.60 1.32
CA PHE A 29 5.10 -7.01 0.01
C PHE A 29 4.80 -8.51 -0.07
N ARG A 30 5.66 -9.36 0.51
CA ARG A 30 5.38 -10.81 0.62
C ARG A 30 4.11 -11.07 1.42
N LEU A 31 3.93 -10.37 2.54
CA LEU A 31 2.71 -10.49 3.34
C LEU A 31 1.48 -10.00 2.59
N GLY A 32 1.57 -8.88 1.87
CA GLY A 32 0.47 -8.39 1.03
C GLY A 32 0.04 -9.39 -0.05
N ARG A 33 1.00 -10.07 -0.69
CA ARG A 33 0.71 -11.19 -1.61
C ARG A 33 0.01 -12.34 -0.89
N ALA A 34 0.53 -12.77 0.26
CA ALA A 34 -0.05 -13.88 1.02
C ALA A 34 -1.49 -13.58 1.46
N VAL A 35 -1.79 -12.35 1.88
CA VAL A 35 -3.16 -11.91 2.20
C VAL A 35 -4.05 -11.99 0.95
N ALA A 36 -3.59 -11.49 -0.20
CA ALA A 36 -4.37 -11.59 -1.43
C ALA A 36 -4.63 -13.04 -1.87
N GLU A 37 -3.69 -13.96 -1.63
CA GLU A 37 -3.89 -15.40 -1.87
C GLU A 37 -4.93 -16.00 -0.91
N GLN A 38 -4.82 -15.72 0.38
CA GLN A 38 -5.75 -16.20 1.42
C GLN A 38 -7.18 -15.72 1.19
N GLU A 39 -7.35 -14.49 0.70
CA GLU A 39 -8.64 -13.86 0.45
C GLU A 39 -9.20 -14.18 -0.96
N GLY A 40 -8.52 -15.03 -1.74
CA GLY A 40 -8.97 -15.45 -3.07
C GLY A 40 -8.87 -14.37 -4.15
N THR A 41 -8.08 -13.31 -3.94
CA THR A 41 -7.91 -12.18 -4.85
C THR A 41 -6.60 -12.20 -5.63
N ALA A 42 -5.87 -13.32 -5.63
CA ALA A 42 -4.56 -13.45 -6.29
C ALA A 42 -4.59 -13.19 -7.81
N HIS A 43 -5.76 -13.33 -8.45
CA HIS A 43 -5.97 -13.02 -9.87
C HIS A 43 -5.85 -11.52 -10.19
N GLY A 44 -5.88 -10.65 -9.18
CA GLY A 44 -5.69 -9.22 -9.36
C GLY A 44 -5.95 -8.43 -8.07
N TYR A 45 -4.95 -7.67 -7.65
CA TYR A 45 -5.02 -6.80 -6.47
C TYR A 45 -4.07 -5.61 -6.64
N ARG A 46 -4.29 -4.55 -5.86
CA ARG A 46 -3.42 -3.37 -5.81
C ARG A 46 -2.74 -3.31 -4.45
N LEU A 47 -1.42 -3.14 -4.47
CA LEU A 47 -0.63 -2.73 -3.32
C LEU A 47 -0.31 -1.25 -3.48
N THR A 48 -0.64 -0.42 -2.49
CA THR A 48 -0.36 1.02 -2.53
C THR A 48 -0.05 1.56 -1.15
N THR A 49 0.74 2.63 -1.07
CA THR A 49 0.98 3.39 0.16
C THR A 49 0.87 4.88 -0.16
N ASN A 50 0.37 5.65 0.80
CA ASN A 50 0.12 7.08 0.64
C ASN A 50 1.21 7.86 1.37
N VAL A 51 1.76 8.89 0.72
CA VAL A 51 2.89 9.66 1.23
C VAL A 51 2.53 11.15 1.25
N GLY A 52 2.64 11.78 2.43
CA GLY A 52 2.38 13.21 2.56
C GLY A 52 0.90 13.60 2.41
N ALA A 53 0.63 14.91 2.44
CA ALA A 53 -0.74 15.44 2.36
C ALA A 53 -1.36 15.18 0.99
N ASP A 54 -0.63 15.50 -0.09
CA ASP A 54 -1.13 15.36 -1.47
C ASP A 54 -1.29 13.89 -1.89
N GLY A 55 -0.49 12.99 -1.30
CA GLY A 55 -0.69 11.55 -1.46
C GLY A 55 -1.84 10.99 -0.62
N GLY A 56 -2.51 11.79 0.20
CA GLY A 56 -3.64 11.36 1.03
C GLY A 56 -3.25 10.55 2.27
N GLN A 57 -2.06 10.78 2.85
CA GLN A 57 -1.62 10.08 4.05
C GLN A 57 -2.29 10.64 5.31
N ALA A 58 -3.35 9.99 5.79
CA ALA A 58 -4.06 10.40 7.01
C ALA A 58 -3.36 9.94 8.31
N ILE A 59 -2.80 8.73 8.34
CA ILE A 59 -2.15 8.14 9.53
C ILE A 59 -0.64 8.13 9.34
N LYS A 60 0.08 8.64 10.34
CA LYS A 60 1.56 8.74 10.36
C LYS A 60 2.21 7.48 10.93
N HIS A 61 1.86 6.34 10.31
CA HIS A 61 2.53 5.06 10.45
C HIS A 61 2.49 4.41 9.07
N LEU A 62 3.64 4.00 8.54
CA LEU A 62 3.76 3.33 7.25
C LEU A 62 2.75 2.19 7.16
N HIS A 63 1.93 2.20 6.12
CA HIS A 63 0.98 1.13 5.85
C HIS A 63 0.82 0.95 4.36
N PHE A 64 0.59 -0.30 3.96
CA PHE A 64 0.31 -0.66 2.58
C PHE A 64 -1.13 -1.15 2.51
N HIS A 65 -1.92 -0.47 1.68
CA HIS A 65 -3.25 -0.92 1.32
C HIS A 65 -3.14 -2.12 0.38
N VAL A 66 -3.84 -3.20 0.70
CA VAL A 66 -4.07 -4.34 -0.17
C VAL A 66 -5.53 -4.32 -0.57
N LEU A 67 -5.80 -3.96 -1.83
CA LEU A 67 -7.15 -3.80 -2.39
C LEU A 67 -7.40 -4.92 -3.40
N GLY A 68 -8.56 -5.58 -3.34
CA GLY A 68 -8.87 -6.69 -4.25
C GLY A 68 -10.31 -7.18 -4.16
N GLY A 69 -10.63 -8.20 -4.97
CA GLY A 69 -11.95 -8.85 -5.01
C GLY A 69 -12.96 -8.19 -5.95
N ARG A 70 -12.50 -7.22 -6.75
CA ARG A 70 -13.24 -6.61 -7.86
C ARG A 70 -12.25 -5.94 -8.83
N PRO A 71 -12.64 -5.63 -10.08
CA PRO A 71 -11.86 -4.74 -10.94
C PRO A 71 -11.60 -3.37 -10.26
N LEU A 72 -10.34 -2.92 -10.24
CA LEU A 72 -9.90 -1.74 -9.48
C LEU A 72 -9.71 -0.46 -10.32
N GLY A 73 -9.91 -0.52 -11.64
CA GLY A 73 -9.72 0.62 -12.56
C GLY A 73 -8.27 1.12 -12.63
N HIS A 74 -8.03 2.22 -13.35
CA HIS A 74 -6.75 2.94 -13.30
C HIS A 74 -6.69 3.84 -12.05
N ILE A 75 -5.49 4.13 -11.54
CA ILE A 75 -5.32 4.89 -10.29
C ILE A 75 -5.80 6.34 -10.47
N ASP A 76 -5.62 6.92 -11.66
CA ASP A 76 -5.85 8.35 -11.91
C ASP A 76 -6.95 8.63 -12.96
N SER A 77 -7.85 7.69 -13.24
CA SER A 77 -8.88 7.85 -14.28
C SER A 77 -10.02 8.82 -13.92
N GLY A 78 -9.80 9.79 -13.02
CA GLY A 78 -10.86 10.59 -12.41
C GLY A 78 -10.62 12.09 -12.22
N ASN A 79 -9.47 12.68 -12.57
CA ASN A 79 -9.32 14.14 -12.71
C ASN A 79 -8.00 14.50 -13.41
N PRO A 80 -7.96 15.40 -14.41
CA PRO A 80 -6.69 16.02 -14.82
C PRO A 80 -6.10 16.83 -13.65
N PRO A 81 -4.77 17.00 -13.55
CA PRO A 81 -4.18 17.91 -12.59
C PRO A 81 -4.81 19.30 -12.78
N ALA A 82 -5.27 19.90 -11.68
CA ALA A 82 -5.76 21.27 -11.71
C ALA A 82 -4.65 22.16 -12.30
N ALA A 83 -5.01 22.95 -13.32
CA ALA A 83 -4.14 23.96 -13.90
C ALA A 83 -3.82 25.07 -12.88
#